data_AF-A0A1Y5H7A3-F1
#
_entry.id   AF-A0A1Y5H7A3-F1
#
_cell.length_a   1.000
_cell.length_b   1.000
_cell.length_c   1.000
_cell.angle_alpha   90.00
_cell.angle_beta   90.00
_cell.angle_gamma   90.00
#
_symmetry.space_group_name_H-M   'P 1'
#
loop_
_entity.id
_entity.type
_entity.pdbx_description
1 polymer ?
#
loop_
_entity_poly.entity_id
_entity_poly.type
_entity_poly.pdbx_seq_one_letter_code
_entity_poly.pdbx_strand_id
1 'polypeptide(L)'
;MITVGSLKREDVSEEFPFLAAKYRGRRKAIKEFTHLAPDFVFWIYPDGILFDAKDAHKKNLPRGYEHILTDEPDYCGFLRGRVASNYGPQVVVVYCRPEALESDVEKISQFVEGMSQLPIPIANDALVFSDNGDIYGTLNDIKRRDS
;
A
#
# COMPACT_ATOMS: atom_id res chain seq x y z
N MET A 1 4.77 6.11 -14.14
CA MET A 1 4.04 5.02 -13.46
C MET A 1 4.95 3.82 -13.47
N ILE A 2 5.41 3.45 -12.30
CA ILE A 2 6.43 2.44 -12.11
C ILE A 2 5.76 1.06 -12.13
N THR A 3 6.43 0.08 -12.72
CA THR A 3 6.09 -1.34 -12.58
C THR A 3 7.39 -2.08 -12.32
N VAL A 4 7.54 -2.60 -11.10
CA VAL A 4 8.71 -3.37 -10.69
C VAL A 4 8.28 -4.68 -10.04
N GLY A 5 9.18 -5.67 -10.04
CA GLY A 5 8.93 -6.99 -9.47
C GLY A 5 8.57 -8.02 -10.52
N SER A 6 7.95 -9.11 -10.07
CA SER A 6 7.70 -10.28 -10.90
C SER A 6 6.46 -10.15 -11.82
N LEU A 7 5.57 -9.22 -11.51
CA LEU A 7 4.30 -9.03 -12.22
C LEU A 7 4.40 -8.00 -13.35
N LYS A 8 3.79 -8.31 -14.49
CA LYS A 8 3.60 -7.33 -15.57
C LYS A 8 2.32 -6.54 -15.36
N ARG A 9 2.33 -5.29 -15.80
CA ARG A 9 1.17 -4.39 -15.65
C ARG A 9 -0.02 -4.89 -16.46
N GLU A 10 0.24 -5.43 -17.65
CA GLU A 10 -0.76 -5.94 -18.57
C GLU A 10 -1.57 -7.03 -17.88
N ASP A 11 -0.89 -8.05 -17.33
CA ASP A 11 -1.50 -9.17 -16.62
C ASP A 11 -2.31 -8.70 -15.40
N VAL A 12 -1.73 -7.83 -14.57
CA VAL A 12 -2.41 -7.28 -13.38
C VAL A 12 -3.65 -6.46 -13.77
N SER A 13 -3.62 -5.79 -14.92
CA SER A 13 -4.73 -4.96 -15.38
C SER A 13 -5.91 -5.74 -15.96
N GLU A 14 -5.75 -7.03 -16.25
CA GLU A 14 -6.87 -7.91 -16.61
C GLU A 14 -7.81 -8.08 -15.41
N GLU A 15 -7.25 -8.25 -14.22
CA GLU A 15 -8.01 -8.40 -12.98
C GLU A 15 -8.35 -7.07 -12.32
N PHE A 16 -7.43 -6.11 -12.37
CA PHE A 16 -7.59 -4.78 -11.78
C PHE A 16 -7.49 -3.69 -12.87
N PRO A 17 -8.56 -3.42 -13.65
CA PRO A 17 -8.52 -2.50 -14.79
C PRO A 17 -8.01 -1.10 -14.45
N PHE A 18 -8.21 -0.63 -13.22
CA PHE A 18 -7.71 0.67 -12.76
C PHE A 18 -6.17 0.76 -12.73
N LEU A 19 -5.46 -0.37 -12.76
CA LEU A 19 -4.01 -0.45 -12.86
C LEU A 19 -3.49 -0.44 -14.30
N ALA A 20 -4.36 -0.36 -15.31
CA ALA A 20 -3.92 -0.14 -16.69
C ALA A 20 -3.14 1.18 -16.82
N ALA A 21 -2.16 1.21 -17.73
CA ALA A 21 -1.31 2.38 -17.97
C ALA A 21 -2.14 3.66 -18.25
N LYS A 22 -3.21 3.52 -19.03
CA LYS A 22 -4.19 4.58 -19.30
C LYS A 22 -5.52 4.20 -18.68
N TYR A 23 -5.86 4.82 -17.54
CA TYR A 23 -7.16 4.67 -16.89
C TYR A 23 -7.62 6.02 -16.34
N ARG A 24 -8.80 6.48 -16.78
CA ARG A 24 -9.37 7.75 -16.33
C ARG A 24 -10.03 7.56 -14.96
N GLY A 25 -9.68 8.40 -13.99
CA GLY A 25 -10.28 8.34 -12.65
C GLY A 25 -9.67 7.26 -11.74
N ARG A 26 -8.44 6.84 -12.01
CA ARG A 26 -7.73 5.76 -11.27
C ARG A 26 -7.80 5.88 -9.75
N ARG A 27 -7.45 7.05 -9.18
CA ARG A 27 -7.51 7.28 -7.73
C ARG A 27 -8.90 7.00 -7.15
N LYS A 28 -9.96 7.37 -7.88
CA LYS A 28 -11.35 7.12 -7.48
C LYS A 28 -11.66 5.62 -7.51
N ALA A 29 -11.30 4.92 -8.59
CA ALA A 29 -11.53 3.48 -8.71
C ALA A 29 -10.76 2.66 -7.65
N ILE A 30 -9.49 3.00 -7.40
CA ILE A 30 -8.70 2.40 -6.31
C ILE A 30 -9.38 2.63 -4.97
N LYS A 31 -9.85 3.86 -4.72
CA LYS A 31 -10.57 4.19 -3.48
C LYS A 31 -11.85 3.37 -3.35
N GLU A 32 -12.67 3.30 -4.39
CA GLU A 32 -13.91 2.53 -4.40
C GLU A 32 -13.66 1.04 -4.13
N PHE A 33 -12.64 0.45 -4.75
CA PHE A 33 -12.24 -0.93 -4.50
C PHE A 33 -11.75 -1.11 -3.06
N THR A 34 -10.76 -0.34 -2.61
CA THR A 34 -10.07 -0.57 -1.33
C THR A 34 -10.84 -0.07 -0.10
N HIS A 35 -11.93 0.70 -0.28
CA HIS A 35 -12.76 1.21 0.83
C HIS A 35 -14.05 0.41 1.01
N LEU A 36 -14.41 -0.46 0.06
CA LEU A 36 -15.67 -1.22 0.11
C LEU A 36 -15.73 -2.13 1.34
N ALA A 37 -14.73 -3.00 1.51
CA ALA A 37 -14.57 -3.87 2.66
C ALA A 37 -13.07 -4.12 2.89
N PRO A 38 -12.34 -3.13 3.46
CA PRO A 38 -10.92 -3.34 3.76
C PRO A 38 -10.74 -4.43 4.81
N ASP A 39 -9.78 -5.32 4.59
CA ASP A 39 -9.40 -6.34 5.56
C ASP A 39 -8.63 -5.70 6.73
N PHE A 40 -7.81 -4.68 6.44
CA PHE A 40 -7.08 -3.91 7.44
C PHE A 40 -6.75 -2.50 6.93
N VAL A 41 -6.75 -1.50 7.81
CA VAL A 41 -6.38 -0.11 7.50
C VAL A 41 -5.22 0.27 8.40
N PHE A 42 -4.10 0.75 7.84
CA PHE A 42 -2.88 0.91 8.61
C PHE A 42 -2.17 2.24 8.41
N TRP A 43 -1.48 2.62 9.49
CA TRP A 43 -0.27 3.43 9.43
C TRP A 43 0.92 2.55 9.80
N ILE A 44 2.10 2.83 9.26
CA ILE A 44 3.36 2.23 9.70
C ILE A 44 4.26 3.38 10.12
N TYR A 45 4.72 3.37 11.38
CA TYR A 45 5.68 4.35 11.90
C TYR A 45 7.00 4.26 11.15
N PRO A 46 7.83 5.33 11.15
CA PRO A 46 9.16 5.30 10.52
C PRO A 46 10.07 4.16 11.00
N ASP A 47 9.87 3.68 12.23
CA ASP A 47 10.59 2.55 12.83
C ASP A 47 10.00 1.17 12.48
N GLY A 48 9.00 1.12 11.59
CA GLY A 48 8.37 -0.11 11.15
C GLY A 48 7.21 -0.60 12.04
N ILE A 49 6.91 0.07 13.16
CA ILE A 49 5.79 -0.33 14.02
C ILE A 49 4.46 -0.18 13.27
N LEU A 50 3.64 -1.23 13.27
CA LEU A 50 2.31 -1.20 12.69
C LEU A 50 1.31 -0.51 13.64
N PHE A 51 0.46 0.35 13.07
CA PHE A 51 -0.64 0.99 13.77
C PHE A 51 -1.97 0.73 13.06
N ASP A 52 -2.93 0.22 13.83
CA ASP A 52 -4.29 -0.03 13.38
C ASP A 52 -5.11 1.27 13.28
N ALA A 53 -5.42 1.68 12.04
CA ALA A 53 -6.26 2.84 11.76
C ALA A 53 -7.77 2.52 11.75
N LYS A 54 -8.15 1.32 12.21
CA LYS A 54 -9.51 0.80 12.34
C LYS A 54 -10.31 0.94 11.05
N ASP A 55 -11.35 1.76 11.07
CA ASP A 55 -12.23 2.02 9.93
C ASP A 55 -11.69 3.09 8.98
N ALA A 56 -10.88 4.03 9.47
CA ALA A 56 -10.44 5.17 8.69
C ALA A 56 -9.21 5.88 9.26
N HIS A 57 -8.20 6.07 8.40
CA HIS A 57 -7.04 6.91 8.64
C HIS A 57 -7.36 8.28 9.27
N LYS A 58 -8.36 9.02 8.73
CA LYS A 58 -8.66 10.38 9.20
C LYS A 58 -9.26 10.42 10.62
N LYS A 59 -9.90 9.33 11.05
CA LYS A 59 -10.50 9.23 12.39
C LYS A 59 -9.53 8.66 13.42
N ASN A 60 -8.59 7.83 12.97
CA ASN A 60 -7.64 7.12 13.82
C ASN A 60 -6.22 7.45 13.33
N LEU A 61 -5.71 8.58 13.83
CA LEU A 61 -4.34 9.03 13.58
C LEU A 61 -3.42 8.53 14.71
N PRO A 62 -2.13 8.29 14.42
CA PRO A 62 -1.10 8.16 15.45
C PRO A 62 -1.14 9.35 16.41
N ARG A 63 -1.12 9.10 17.71
CA ARG A 63 -1.22 10.16 18.74
C ARG A 63 -0.03 11.12 18.63
N GLY A 64 -0.28 12.43 18.64
CA GLY A 64 0.76 13.45 18.52
C GLY A 64 1.13 13.80 17.07
N TYR A 65 0.45 13.19 16.09
CA TYR A 65 0.64 13.44 14.65
C TYR A 65 -0.67 13.93 13.99
N GLU A 66 -1.39 14.85 14.64
CA GLU A 66 -2.71 15.33 14.17
C GLU A 66 -2.64 16.04 12.80
N HIS A 67 -1.47 16.53 12.43
CA HIS A 67 -1.18 17.20 11.16
C HIS A 67 -0.59 16.26 10.08
N ILE A 68 -0.48 14.96 10.35
CA ILE A 68 0.12 13.98 9.41
C ILE A 68 -0.50 14.01 8.01
N LEU A 69 -1.82 14.27 7.91
CA LEU A 69 -2.53 14.36 6.63
C LEU A 69 -2.21 15.64 5.84
N THR A 70 -1.66 16.67 6.48
CA THR A 70 -1.22 17.90 5.79
C THR A 70 0.15 17.75 5.15
N ASP A 71 0.90 16.70 5.51
CA ASP A 71 2.23 16.39 5.00
C ASP A 71 2.21 15.38 3.84
N GLU A 72 1.09 15.26 3.12
CA GLU A 72 1.00 14.38 1.94
C GLU A 72 2.00 14.83 0.85
N PRO A 73 2.79 13.93 0.24
CA PRO A 73 2.72 12.46 0.31
C PRO A 73 3.66 11.80 1.33
N ASP A 74 4.37 12.57 2.15
CA ASP A 74 5.41 12.06 3.05
C ASP A 74 4.86 11.58 4.40
N TYR A 75 3.72 12.12 4.82
CA TYR A 75 2.98 11.72 6.03
C TYR A 75 3.87 11.66 7.27
N CYS A 76 4.75 12.64 7.46
CA CYS A 76 5.73 12.72 8.55
C CYS A 76 6.65 11.49 8.62
N GLY A 77 6.92 10.87 7.47
CA GLY A 77 7.71 9.64 7.37
C GLY A 77 6.89 8.35 7.56
N PHE A 78 5.58 8.41 7.79
CA PHE A 78 4.76 7.22 7.90
C PHE A 78 4.44 6.64 6.53
N LEU A 79 4.26 5.32 6.48
CA LEU A 79 3.52 4.70 5.39
C LEU A 79 2.06 4.56 5.79
N ARG A 80 1.18 4.73 4.80
CA ARG A 80 -0.27 4.70 4.98
C ARG A 80 -0.86 3.74 3.98
N GLY A 81 -1.82 2.92 4.36
CA GLY A 81 -2.37 1.97 3.41
C GLY A 81 -3.55 1.14 3.88
N ARG A 82 -3.93 0.19 3.02
CA ARG A 82 -4.98 -0.79 3.31
C ARG A 82 -4.61 -2.13 2.73
N VAL A 83 -5.04 -3.17 3.41
CA VAL A 83 -5.18 -4.53 2.86
C VAL A 83 -6.65 -4.68 2.44
N ALA A 84 -6.88 -5.21 1.25
CA ALA A 84 -8.22 -5.52 0.77
C ALA A 84 -8.20 -6.75 -0.12
N SER A 85 -9.22 -7.58 0.00
CA SER A 85 -9.42 -8.77 -0.84
C SER A 85 -10.70 -8.67 -1.66
N ASN A 86 -11.79 -8.12 -1.09
CA ASN A 86 -13.12 -8.06 -1.72
C ASN A 86 -13.56 -9.41 -2.33
N TYR A 87 -13.31 -10.52 -1.63
CA TYR A 87 -13.55 -11.90 -2.08
C TYR A 87 -12.67 -12.40 -3.25
N GLY A 88 -11.69 -11.61 -3.68
CA GLY A 88 -10.66 -11.96 -4.66
C GLY A 88 -9.26 -12.02 -4.04
N PRO A 89 -8.19 -11.91 -4.87
CA PRO A 89 -6.81 -11.86 -4.39
C PRO A 89 -6.57 -10.69 -3.45
N GLN A 90 -5.72 -10.90 -2.44
CA GLN A 90 -5.32 -9.85 -1.53
C GLN A 90 -4.46 -8.81 -2.25
N VAL A 91 -4.77 -7.54 -1.99
CA VAL A 91 -3.98 -6.41 -2.42
C VAL A 91 -3.61 -5.52 -1.23
N VAL A 92 -2.47 -4.85 -1.35
CA VAL A 92 -2.02 -3.81 -0.45
C VAL A 92 -1.88 -2.51 -1.22
N VAL A 93 -2.71 -1.52 -0.89
CA VAL A 93 -2.56 -0.17 -1.41
C VAL A 93 -1.73 0.67 -0.44
N VAL A 94 -0.69 1.35 -0.92
CA VAL A 94 0.17 2.22 -0.12
C VAL A 94 0.19 3.63 -0.69
N TYR A 95 -0.13 4.62 0.14
CA TYR A 95 -0.08 6.03 -0.21
C TYR A 95 1.34 6.52 0.03
N CYS A 96 2.12 6.63 -1.04
CA CYS A 96 3.55 6.95 -0.98
C CYS A 96 4.02 7.58 -2.29
N ARG A 97 5.23 8.16 -2.25
CA ARG A 97 5.94 8.57 -3.47
C ARG A 97 6.34 7.33 -4.29
N PRO A 98 6.44 7.43 -5.62
CA PRO A 98 6.79 6.29 -6.49
C PRO A 98 8.08 5.56 -6.10
N GLU A 99 9.10 6.29 -5.67
CA GLU A 99 10.40 5.76 -5.29
C GLU A 99 10.38 4.97 -3.96
N ALA A 100 9.37 5.20 -3.11
CA ALA A 100 9.35 4.72 -1.72
C ALA A 100 9.41 3.19 -1.60
N LEU A 101 8.69 2.46 -2.46
CA LEU A 101 8.72 0.99 -2.46
C LEU A 101 9.43 0.40 -3.68
N GLU A 102 10.02 1.26 -4.51
CA GLU A 102 10.81 0.87 -5.66
C GLU A 102 12.29 0.76 -5.29
N SER A 103 12.85 1.79 -4.65
CA SER A 103 14.30 1.94 -4.48
C SER A 103 14.74 2.55 -3.14
N ASP A 104 13.83 3.14 -2.35
CA ASP A 104 14.15 3.66 -1.01
C ASP A 104 14.23 2.52 0.01
N VAL A 105 15.45 2.17 0.42
CA VAL A 105 15.72 1.06 1.33
C VAL A 105 15.05 1.25 2.69
N GLU A 106 15.06 2.46 3.25
CA GLU A 106 14.46 2.71 4.57
C GLU A 106 12.95 2.50 4.52
N LYS A 107 12.30 2.94 3.44
CA LYS A 107 10.87 2.75 3.22
C LYS A 107 10.48 1.31 2.91
N ILE A 108 11.33 0.58 2.17
CA ILE A 108 11.14 -0.84 1.93
C ILE A 108 11.21 -1.62 3.25
N SER A 109 12.23 -1.39 4.08
CA SER A 109 12.36 -2.03 5.40
C SER A 109 11.20 -1.66 6.31
N GLN A 110 10.83 -0.37 6.38
CA GLN A 110 9.66 0.11 7.11
C GLN A 110 8.40 -0.66 6.73
N PHE A 111 8.15 -0.82 5.42
CA PHE A 111 6.98 -1.54 4.92
C PHE A 111 7.02 -3.03 5.29
N VAL A 112 8.14 -3.70 5.06
CA VAL A 112 8.29 -5.14 5.33
C VAL A 112 8.09 -5.44 6.81
N GLU A 113 8.71 -4.66 7.69
CA GLU A 113 8.56 -4.79 9.14
C GLU A 113 7.10 -4.60 9.55
N GLY A 114 6.45 -3.52 9.09
CA GLY A 114 5.04 -3.27 9.44
C GLY A 114 4.08 -4.33 8.90
N MET A 115 4.30 -4.85 7.69
CA MET A 115 3.49 -5.94 7.14
C MET A 115 3.67 -7.25 7.90
N SER A 116 4.83 -7.49 8.52
CA SER A 116 5.09 -8.69 9.33
C SER A 116 4.25 -8.74 10.61
N GLN A 117 3.78 -7.58 11.08
CA GLN A 117 3.03 -7.39 12.32
C GLN A 117 1.50 -7.42 12.10
N LEU A 118 1.01 -7.64 10.88
CA LEU A 118 -0.42 -7.65 10.59
C LEU A 118 -1.17 -8.67 11.46
N PRO A 119 -2.31 -8.29 12.10
CA PRO A 119 -3.11 -9.20 12.92
C PRO A 119 -3.99 -10.14 12.08
N ILE A 120 -3.85 -10.10 10.75
CA ILE A 120 -4.56 -10.93 9.79
C ILE A 120 -3.56 -11.66 8.88
N PRO A 121 -3.89 -12.85 8.37
CA PRO A 121 -3.06 -13.51 7.37
C PRO A 121 -2.91 -12.65 6.11
N ILE A 122 -1.68 -12.51 5.63
CA ILE A 122 -1.38 -11.88 4.34
C ILE A 122 -0.58 -12.84 3.46
N ALA A 123 -1.04 -13.03 2.23
CA ALA A 123 -0.40 -13.91 1.29
C ALA A 123 0.87 -13.29 0.71
N ASN A 124 1.90 -14.11 0.45
CA ASN A 124 3.17 -13.64 -0.10
C ASN A 124 3.04 -13.14 -1.55
N ASP A 125 2.02 -13.60 -2.27
CA ASP A 125 1.66 -13.17 -3.63
C ASP A 125 0.70 -11.98 -3.64
N ALA A 126 0.35 -11.41 -2.47
CA ALA A 126 -0.49 -10.22 -2.41
C ALA A 126 0.11 -9.07 -3.23
N LEU A 127 -0.69 -8.50 -4.13
CA LEU A 127 -0.26 -7.43 -5.02
C LEU A 127 -0.10 -6.13 -4.24
N VAL A 128 1.05 -5.46 -4.38
CA VAL A 128 1.33 -4.17 -3.72
C VAL A 128 1.40 -3.05 -4.75
N PHE A 129 0.61 -2.00 -4.54
CA PHE A 129 0.52 -0.87 -5.47
C PHE A 129 0.24 0.46 -4.78
N SER A 130 0.56 1.59 -5.45
CA SER A 130 0.30 2.93 -4.92
C SER A 130 -1.10 3.44 -5.23
N ASP A 131 -1.58 4.44 -4.50
CA ASP A 131 -2.85 5.12 -4.82
C ASP A 131 -2.84 5.84 -6.20
N ASN A 132 -1.65 5.97 -6.81
CA ASN A 132 -1.41 6.50 -8.15
C ASN A 132 -1.27 5.41 -9.24
N GLY A 133 -1.29 4.13 -8.86
CA GLY A 133 -1.23 2.98 -9.75
C GLY A 133 0.18 2.47 -10.06
N ASP A 134 1.20 2.93 -9.33
CA ASP A 134 2.53 2.31 -9.40
C ASP A 134 2.44 0.89 -8.83
N ILE A 135 3.01 -0.09 -9.53
CA ILE A 135 3.00 -1.50 -9.13
C ILE A 135 4.38 -1.84 -8.60
N TYR A 136 4.45 -2.30 -7.35
CA TYR A 136 5.68 -2.70 -6.69
C TYR A 136 5.91 -4.22 -6.73
N GLY A 137 4.99 -4.95 -7.36
CA GLY A 137 5.00 -6.41 -7.49
C GLY A 137 4.19 -7.05 -6.37
N THR A 138 4.62 -8.24 -5.94
CA THR A 138 4.03 -8.94 -4.81
C THR A 138 4.67 -8.54 -3.48
N LEU A 139 4.05 -8.88 -2.35
CA LEU A 139 4.68 -8.74 -1.04
C LEU A 139 6.03 -9.46 -0.97
N ASN A 140 6.14 -10.64 -1.59
CA ASN A 140 7.40 -11.38 -1.69
C ASN A 140 8.45 -10.67 -2.56
N ASP A 141 8.06 -9.96 -3.60
CA ASP A 141 9.00 -9.15 -4.39
C ASP A 141 9.59 -8.02 -3.53
N ILE A 142 8.76 -7.36 -2.70
CA ILE A 142 9.26 -6.30 -1.79
C ILE A 142 10.18 -6.87 -0.72
N LYS A 143 9.79 -8.00 -0.09
CA LYS A 143 10.65 -8.70 0.88
C LYS A 143 12.03 -9.06 0.31
N ARG A 144 12.11 -9.44 -0.96
CA ARG A 144 13.38 -9.74 -1.62
C ARG A 144 14.25 -8.50 -1.90
N ARG A 145 13.64 -7.32 -2.01
CA ARG A 145 14.37 -6.05 -2.20
C ARG A 145 14.93 -5.50 -0.89
N ASP A 146 14.36 -5.92 0.24
CA ASP A 146 14.82 -5.57 1.59
C ASP A 146 16.11 -6.31 2.00
N SER A 147 16.48 -7.38 1.28
CA SER A 147 17.66 -8.22 1.54
C SER A 147 18.84 -7.86 0.65
#